data_AF-A0A7S1VG53-F1
#
_entry.id   AF-A0A7S1VG53-F1
#
_cell.length_a   1.000
_cell.length_b   1.000
_cell.length_c   1.000
_cell.angle_alpha   90.00
_cell.angle_beta   90.00
_cell.angle_gamma   90.00
#
_symmetry.space_group_name_H-M   'P 1'
#
loop_
_entity.id
_entity.type
_entity.pdbx_description
1 polymer ?
#
loop_
_entity_poly.entity_id
_entity_poly.type
_entity_poly.pdbx_seq_one_letter_code
_entity_poly.pdbx_strand_id
1 'polypeptide(L)'
;IALKLSPLPSILRISRERTTGGLPLLPYSAMATMTFSLVIYGLLVGDTRIVGTHGAGHILSLAYCATFGKHYDYGNAPEKKATAGKSSKILSALSGGSEIATHFRWGTGIATALLVAVAVLGREAAAPVAGATSVVLSCLMYTGPLAALKEAIRSRSARNIPLPYAFASIVNAIAWTVYGFFRRHDWMVWAPGLIGIVSAGMQVVVNVCYGSED
;
A
#
# COMPACT_ATOMS: atom_id res chain seq x y z
N ILE A 1 -8.08 0.96 11.02
CA ILE A 1 -8.86 -0.09 10.30
C ILE A 1 -9.71 0.50 9.18
N ALA A 2 -10.49 1.57 9.43
CA ALA A 2 -11.37 2.20 8.43
C ALA A 2 -10.71 2.47 7.06
N LEU A 3 -9.49 3.01 7.01
CA LEU A 3 -8.78 3.25 5.74
C LEU A 3 -8.52 1.98 4.93
N LYS A 4 -8.37 0.83 5.58
CA LYS A 4 -8.13 -0.45 4.90
C LYS A 4 -9.42 -1.05 4.35
N LEU A 5 -10.59 -0.56 4.77
CA LEU A 5 -11.89 -0.91 4.21
C LEU A 5 -12.23 -0.10 2.96
N SER A 6 -11.46 0.95 2.63
CA SER A 6 -11.71 1.77 1.44
C SER A 6 -11.79 0.97 0.13
N PRO A 7 -11.06 -0.14 -0.08
CA PRO A 7 -11.18 -0.92 -1.30
C PRO A 7 -12.37 -1.88 -1.31
N LEU A 8 -13.11 -2.03 -0.19
CA LEU A 8 -14.22 -2.99 -0.07
C LEU A 8 -15.29 -2.79 -1.15
N PRO A 9 -15.79 -1.56 -1.45
CA PRO A 9 -16.78 -1.38 -2.51
C PRO A 9 -16.28 -1.85 -3.88
N SER A 10 -15.00 -1.58 -4.20
CA SER A 10 -14.37 -2.03 -5.44
C SER A 10 -14.27 -3.55 -5.50
N ILE A 11 -13.89 -4.20 -4.40
CA ILE A 11 -13.79 -5.67 -4.33
C ILE A 11 -15.18 -6.33 -4.45
N LEU A 12 -16.20 -5.78 -3.81
CA LEU A 12 -17.57 -6.25 -3.95
C LEU A 12 -18.07 -6.11 -5.39
N ARG A 13 -17.72 -5.01 -6.06
CA ARG A 13 -18.00 -4.80 -7.49
C ARG A 13 -17.33 -5.87 -8.35
N ILE A 14 -16.04 -6.15 -8.13
CA ILE A 14 -15.30 -7.21 -8.84
C ILE A 14 -15.98 -8.57 -8.64
N SER A 15 -16.38 -8.89 -7.41
CA SER A 15 -17.06 -10.15 -7.11
C SER A 15 -18.43 -10.26 -7.79
N ARG A 16 -19.15 -9.14 -7.92
CA ARG A 16 -20.47 -9.10 -8.57
C ARG A 16 -20.34 -9.18 -10.10
N GLU A 17 -19.44 -8.40 -10.67
CA GLU A 17 -19.26 -8.24 -12.12
C GLU A 17 -18.34 -9.30 -12.72
N ARG A 18 -17.67 -10.11 -11.88
CA ARG A 18 -16.74 -11.18 -12.27
C ARG A 18 -15.61 -10.72 -13.20
N THR A 19 -15.28 -9.44 -13.14
CA THR A 19 -14.17 -8.83 -13.88
C THR A 19 -13.49 -7.79 -13.00
N THR A 20 -12.17 -7.65 -13.18
CA THR A 20 -11.38 -6.60 -12.55
C THR A 20 -11.42 -5.28 -13.31
N GLY A 21 -11.92 -5.30 -14.56
CA GLY A 21 -11.91 -4.15 -15.46
C GLY A 21 -10.49 -3.61 -15.66
N GLY A 22 -10.31 -2.30 -15.51
CA GLY A 22 -9.01 -1.64 -15.59
C GLY A 22 -8.34 -1.36 -14.23
N LEU A 23 -8.82 -1.95 -13.13
CA LEU A 23 -8.27 -1.66 -11.79
C LEU A 23 -6.86 -2.24 -11.64
N PRO A 24 -5.89 -1.47 -11.10
CA PRO A 24 -4.55 -2.00 -10.87
C PRO A 24 -4.53 -2.96 -9.68
N LEU A 25 -3.79 -4.08 -9.80
CA LEU A 25 -3.56 -5.02 -8.69
C LEU A 25 -2.60 -4.45 -7.63
N LEU A 26 -1.62 -3.66 -8.06
CA LEU A 26 -0.53 -3.10 -7.24
C LEU A 26 -0.96 -2.61 -5.84
N PRO A 27 -2.03 -1.83 -5.65
CA PRO A 27 -2.42 -1.35 -4.32
C PRO A 27 -2.81 -2.47 -3.33
N TYR A 28 -3.43 -3.57 -3.80
CA TYR A 28 -3.89 -4.65 -2.92
C TYR A 28 -2.73 -5.52 -2.45
N SER A 29 -1.86 -5.93 -3.37
CA SER A 29 -0.70 -6.78 -3.08
C SER A 29 0.35 -6.04 -2.25
N ALA A 30 0.64 -4.78 -2.59
CA ALA A 30 1.54 -3.94 -1.80
C ALA A 30 1.04 -3.74 -0.37
N MET A 31 -0.27 -3.50 -0.19
CA MET A 31 -0.88 -3.40 1.14
C MET A 31 -0.75 -4.71 1.92
N ALA A 32 -0.93 -5.87 1.27
CA ALA A 32 -0.78 -7.16 1.91
C ALA A 32 0.65 -7.40 2.41
N THR A 33 1.65 -7.14 1.57
CA THR A 33 3.07 -7.28 1.97
C THR A 33 3.43 -6.28 3.06
N MET A 34 3.02 -5.02 2.95
CA MET A 34 3.30 -3.99 3.97
C MET A 34 2.68 -4.34 5.33
N THR A 35 1.42 -4.77 5.34
CA THR A 35 0.73 -5.15 6.58
C THR A 35 1.33 -6.41 7.20
N PHE A 36 1.78 -7.37 6.39
CA PHE A 36 2.55 -8.52 6.87
C PHE A 36 3.84 -8.08 7.55
N SER A 37 4.65 -7.24 6.89
CA SER A 37 5.91 -6.72 7.45
C SER A 37 5.68 -5.99 8.78
N LEU A 38 4.61 -5.19 8.90
CA LEU A 38 4.25 -4.51 10.16
C LEU A 38 3.77 -5.47 11.25
N VAL A 39 3.08 -6.55 10.91
CA VAL A 39 2.70 -7.60 11.87
C VAL A 39 3.93 -8.30 12.40
N ILE A 40 4.84 -8.73 11.51
CA ILE A 40 6.13 -9.32 11.90
C ILE A 40 6.91 -8.34 12.78
N TYR A 41 7.02 -7.09 12.36
CA TYR A 41 7.68 -6.04 13.15
C TYR A 41 7.10 -5.92 14.56
N GLY A 42 5.77 -5.76 14.67
CA GLY A 42 5.05 -5.67 15.94
C GLY A 42 5.28 -6.88 16.85
N LEU A 43 5.27 -8.09 16.29
CA LEU A 43 5.57 -9.33 17.03
C LEU A 43 7.02 -9.35 17.53
N LEU A 44 7.97 -8.90 16.72
CA LEU A 44 9.39 -8.88 17.09
C LEU A 44 9.68 -7.87 18.19
N VAL A 45 9.06 -6.68 18.14
CA VAL A 45 9.25 -5.63 19.14
C VAL A 45 8.29 -5.73 20.34
N GLY A 46 7.41 -6.73 20.36
CA GLY A 46 6.47 -6.97 21.47
C GLY A 46 5.32 -5.95 21.57
N ASP A 47 4.97 -5.29 20.47
CA ASP A 47 3.93 -4.24 20.44
C ASP A 47 2.60 -4.78 19.88
N THR A 48 1.70 -5.13 20.79
CA THR A 48 0.37 -5.68 20.45
C THR A 48 -0.53 -4.69 19.72
N ARG A 49 -0.28 -3.38 19.82
CA ARG A 49 -1.08 -2.35 19.15
C ARG A 49 -0.77 -2.32 17.66
N ILE A 50 0.52 -2.43 17.32
CA ILE A 50 0.95 -2.61 15.92
C ILE A 50 0.39 -3.93 15.38
N VAL A 51 0.52 -5.03 16.13
CA VAL A 51 0.01 -6.34 15.70
C VAL A 51 -1.50 -6.31 15.47
N GLY A 52 -2.30 -5.80 16.41
CA GLY A 52 -3.76 -5.79 16.30
C GLY A 52 -4.27 -4.94 15.13
N THR A 53 -3.73 -3.73 14.98
CA THR A 53 -4.14 -2.80 13.92
C THR A 53 -3.70 -3.26 12.52
N HIS A 54 -2.52 -3.88 12.41
CA HIS A 54 -2.00 -4.36 11.14
C HIS A 54 -2.49 -5.77 10.77
N GLY A 55 -2.70 -6.64 11.75
CA GLY A 55 -3.21 -8.00 11.57
C GLY A 55 -4.60 -8.05 10.95
N ALA A 56 -5.56 -7.28 11.50
CA ALA A 56 -6.90 -7.18 10.91
C ALA A 56 -6.84 -6.66 9.46
N GLY A 57 -5.96 -5.70 9.20
CA GLY A 57 -5.70 -5.19 7.87
C GLY A 57 -5.06 -6.21 6.92
N HIS A 58 -4.20 -7.07 7.44
CA HIS A 58 -3.52 -8.09 6.67
C HIS A 58 -4.51 -9.14 6.18
N ILE A 59 -5.37 -9.66 7.07
CA ILE A 59 -6.44 -10.61 6.72
C ILE A 59 -7.32 -10.03 5.60
N LEU A 60 -7.73 -8.77 5.76
CA LEU A 60 -8.55 -8.07 4.77
C LEU A 60 -7.84 -7.94 3.42
N SER A 61 -6.56 -7.55 3.43
CA SER A 61 -5.77 -7.42 2.20
C SER A 61 -5.54 -8.75 1.48
N LEU A 62 -5.40 -9.86 2.20
CA LEU A 62 -5.33 -11.20 1.60
C LEU A 62 -6.65 -11.57 0.93
N ALA A 63 -7.80 -11.28 1.57
CA ALA A 63 -9.11 -11.50 0.98
C ALA A 63 -9.33 -10.67 -0.30
N TYR A 64 -8.79 -9.44 -0.34
CA TYR A 64 -8.82 -8.59 -1.53
C TYR A 64 -7.97 -9.18 -2.66
N CYS A 65 -6.73 -9.57 -2.38
CA CYS A 65 -5.85 -10.23 -3.35
C CYS A 65 -6.47 -11.52 -3.91
N ALA A 66 -7.09 -12.34 -3.05
CA ALA A 66 -7.75 -13.57 -3.45
C ALA A 66 -8.96 -13.31 -4.36
N THR A 67 -9.82 -12.35 -4.00
CA THR A 67 -10.98 -12.00 -4.83
C THR A 67 -10.56 -11.40 -6.16
N PHE A 68 -9.55 -10.53 -6.17
CA PHE A 68 -9.01 -9.94 -7.40
C PHE A 68 -8.41 -11.01 -8.30
N GLY A 69 -7.55 -11.89 -7.77
CA GLY A 69 -6.89 -12.94 -8.54
C GLY A 69 -7.86 -13.96 -9.14
N LYS A 70 -8.96 -14.29 -8.45
CA LYS A 70 -10.02 -15.19 -8.95
C LYS A 70 -10.79 -14.63 -10.15
N HIS A 71 -10.92 -13.31 -10.25
CA HIS A 71 -11.74 -12.65 -11.27
C HIS A 71 -10.90 -11.82 -12.24
N TYR A 72 -9.58 -12.01 -12.22
CA TYR A 72 -8.70 -11.34 -13.14
C TYR A 72 -8.78 -12.00 -14.51
N ASP A 73 -9.18 -11.23 -15.50
CA ASP A 73 -9.21 -11.68 -16.88
C ASP A 73 -7.79 -11.61 -17.46
N TYR A 74 -7.09 -12.75 -17.45
CA TYR A 74 -5.75 -12.88 -18.02
C TYR A 74 -5.73 -12.65 -19.55
N GLY A 75 -6.87 -12.77 -20.24
CA GLY A 75 -7.00 -12.62 -21.70
C GLY A 75 -7.21 -11.18 -22.18
N ASN A 76 -7.82 -10.32 -21.36
CA ASN A 76 -8.08 -8.90 -21.67
C ASN A 76 -7.30 -7.92 -20.79
N ALA A 77 -6.21 -8.37 -20.15
CA ALA A 77 -5.32 -7.46 -19.45
C ALA A 77 -4.91 -6.33 -20.41
N PRO A 78 -5.17 -5.04 -20.10
CA PRO A 78 -4.75 -3.96 -20.97
C PRO A 78 -3.23 -4.06 -21.10
N GLU A 79 -2.77 -4.47 -22.27
CA GLU A 79 -1.37 -4.44 -22.63
C GLU A 79 -0.98 -2.97 -22.65
N LYS A 80 -0.60 -2.43 -21.49
CA LYS A 80 0.08 -1.14 -21.45
C LYS A 80 1.40 -1.41 -22.13
N LYS A 81 1.48 -1.05 -23.42
CA LYS A 81 2.75 -0.79 -24.09
C LYS A 81 3.51 0.20 -23.22
N ALA A 82 4.34 -0.34 -22.33
CA ALA A 82 5.16 0.45 -21.46
C ALA A 82 6.02 1.31 -22.36
N THR A 83 5.93 2.62 -22.18
CA THR A 83 6.90 3.57 -22.69
C THR A 83 8.22 3.24 -21.98
N ALA A 84 8.94 2.28 -22.53
CA ALA A 84 10.05 1.60 -21.88
C ALA A 84 11.28 2.52 -21.87
N GLY A 85 11.44 3.27 -20.78
CA GLY A 85 12.73 3.85 -20.43
C GLY A 85 13.76 2.74 -20.15
N LYS A 86 15.05 3.05 -20.32
CA LYS A 86 16.18 2.10 -20.19
C LYS A 86 16.17 1.27 -18.88
N SER A 87 15.56 1.78 -17.82
CA SER A 87 15.37 1.13 -16.52
C SER A 87 14.32 0.01 -16.51
N SER A 88 13.34 0.02 -17.43
CA SER A 88 12.26 -0.98 -17.47
C SER A 88 12.72 -2.33 -18.04
N LYS A 89 13.81 -2.36 -18.83
CA LYS A 89 14.36 -3.60 -19.39
C LYS A 89 14.96 -4.53 -18.34
N ILE A 90 15.56 -3.98 -17.29
CA ILE A 90 16.14 -4.76 -16.19
C ILE A 90 15.01 -5.31 -15.30
N LEU A 91 14.00 -4.49 -15.00
CA LEU A 91 12.80 -4.93 -14.28
C LEU A 91 12.01 -6.00 -15.04
N SER A 92 11.84 -5.85 -16.37
CA SER A 92 11.14 -6.83 -17.21
C SER A 92 11.91 -8.15 -17.36
N ALA A 93 13.24 -8.11 -17.30
CA ALA A 93 14.10 -9.30 -17.37
C ALA A 93 14.09 -10.12 -16.07
N LEU A 94 13.94 -9.47 -14.91
CA LEU A 94 13.81 -10.14 -13.61
C LEU A 94 12.39 -10.68 -13.34
N SER A 95 11.39 -10.17 -14.08
CA SER A 95 9.98 -10.35 -13.79
C SER A 95 9.22 -11.35 -14.65
N GLY A 96 9.89 -12.16 -15.49
CA GLY A 96 9.23 -13.07 -16.47
C GLY A 96 7.87 -13.63 -15.99
N GLY A 97 6.81 -13.34 -16.76
CA GLY A 97 5.41 -13.59 -16.39
C GLY A 97 4.52 -12.36 -16.54
N SER A 98 3.21 -12.50 -16.27
CA SER A 98 2.27 -11.37 -16.26
C SER A 98 2.61 -10.36 -15.16
N GLU A 99 2.19 -9.09 -15.29
CA GLU A 99 2.37 -8.06 -14.25
C GLU A 99 1.84 -8.55 -12.89
N ILE A 100 0.74 -9.29 -12.90
CA ILE A 100 0.16 -9.92 -11.72
C ILE A 100 1.06 -10.96 -11.08
N ALA A 101 1.57 -11.90 -11.87
CA ALA A 101 2.49 -12.92 -11.37
C ALA A 101 3.73 -12.27 -10.75
N THR A 102 4.22 -11.18 -11.34
CA THR A 102 5.33 -10.39 -10.81
C THR A 102 5.02 -9.84 -9.42
N HIS A 103 3.87 -9.20 -9.22
CA HIS A 103 3.50 -8.64 -7.91
C HIS A 103 3.36 -9.72 -6.82
N PHE A 104 2.75 -10.85 -7.14
CA PHE A 104 2.64 -11.96 -6.19
C PHE A 104 4.01 -12.56 -5.86
N ARG A 105 4.90 -12.74 -6.86
CA ARG A 105 6.28 -13.22 -6.65
C ARG A 105 7.09 -12.31 -5.73
N TRP A 106 7.03 -10.99 -5.93
CA TRP A 106 7.71 -10.04 -5.04
C TRP A 106 7.12 -10.07 -3.63
N GLY A 107 5.79 -10.08 -3.52
CA GLY A 107 5.10 -10.12 -2.22
C GLY A 107 5.44 -11.38 -1.41
N THR A 108 5.40 -12.56 -2.04
CA THR A 108 5.77 -13.82 -1.38
C THR A 108 7.27 -13.89 -1.11
N GLY A 109 8.11 -13.40 -2.03
CA GLY A 109 9.57 -13.34 -1.83
C GLY A 109 9.96 -12.50 -0.62
N ILE A 110 9.37 -11.31 -0.46
CA ILE A 110 9.58 -10.45 0.72
C ILE A 110 9.11 -11.15 1.99
N ALA A 111 7.92 -11.76 1.97
CA ALA A 111 7.38 -12.46 3.13
C ALA A 111 8.29 -13.62 3.57
N THR A 112 8.74 -14.45 2.62
CA THR A 112 9.68 -15.55 2.89
C THR A 112 11.02 -15.04 3.40
N ALA A 113 11.58 -13.99 2.79
CA ALA A 113 12.84 -13.40 3.24
C ALA A 113 12.75 -12.88 4.69
N LEU A 114 11.63 -12.28 5.06
CA LEU A 114 11.40 -11.84 6.45
C LEU A 114 11.29 -13.03 7.41
N LEU A 115 10.57 -14.09 7.03
CA LEU A 115 10.47 -15.30 7.86
C LEU A 115 11.83 -15.98 8.05
N VAL A 116 12.65 -16.06 6.99
CA VAL A 116 14.02 -16.57 7.07
C VAL A 116 14.88 -15.67 7.96
N ALA A 117 14.78 -14.34 7.82
CA ALA A 117 15.49 -13.41 8.68
C ALA A 117 15.13 -13.61 10.16
N VAL A 118 13.85 -13.82 10.47
CA VAL A 118 13.40 -14.14 11.84
C VAL A 118 13.98 -15.46 12.33
N ALA A 119 13.99 -16.50 11.50
CA ALA A 119 14.48 -17.82 11.87
C ALA A 119 16.00 -17.86 12.07
N VAL A 120 16.77 -17.10 11.29
CA VAL A 120 18.24 -17.17 11.25
C VAL A 120 18.89 -16.10 12.11
N LEU A 121 18.40 -14.86 12.09
CA LEU A 121 19.06 -13.72 12.74
C LEU A 121 18.61 -13.49 14.19
N GLY A 122 17.52 -14.14 14.61
CA GLY A 122 16.90 -13.87 15.91
C GLY A 122 16.16 -12.53 15.95
N ARG A 123 15.43 -12.29 17.06
CA ARG A 123 14.44 -11.21 17.13
C ARG A 123 15.05 -9.81 17.02
N GLU A 124 16.18 -9.58 17.69
CA GLU A 124 16.81 -8.25 17.76
C GLU A 124 17.32 -7.77 16.39
N ALA A 125 17.95 -8.67 15.62
CA ALA A 125 18.45 -8.34 14.29
C ALA A 125 17.36 -8.37 13.20
N ALA A 126 16.33 -9.21 13.34
CA ALA A 126 15.22 -9.27 12.39
C ALA A 126 14.24 -8.08 12.51
N ALA A 127 14.08 -7.50 13.70
CA ALA A 127 13.18 -6.37 13.94
C ALA A 127 13.46 -5.17 13.02
N PRO A 128 14.69 -4.61 12.95
CA PRO A 128 14.97 -3.48 12.08
C PRO A 128 14.82 -3.82 10.58
N VAL A 129 15.06 -5.07 10.18
CA VAL A 129 14.83 -5.53 8.79
C VAL A 129 13.35 -5.48 8.44
N ALA A 130 12.49 -6.00 9.31
CA ALA A 130 11.04 -5.94 9.12
C ALA A 130 10.51 -4.51 9.13
N GLY A 131 10.96 -3.68 10.09
CA GLY A 131 10.57 -2.28 10.21
C GLY A 131 11.01 -1.44 9.00
N ALA A 132 12.27 -1.55 8.57
CA ALA A 132 12.77 -0.86 7.38
C ALA A 132 12.01 -1.30 6.11
N THR A 133 11.70 -2.59 5.98
CA THR A 133 10.87 -3.11 4.88
C THR A 133 9.50 -2.45 4.87
N SER A 134 8.85 -2.34 6.03
CA SER A 134 7.56 -1.65 6.18
C SER A 134 7.62 -0.17 5.80
N VAL A 135 8.69 0.54 6.17
CA VAL A 135 8.91 1.94 5.79
C VAL A 135 9.00 2.08 4.28
N VAL A 136 9.84 1.26 3.62
CA VAL A 136 10.01 1.30 2.16
C VAL A 136 8.69 1.02 1.44
N LEU A 137 7.96 -0.02 1.85
CA LEU A 137 6.67 -0.36 1.27
C LEU A 137 5.63 0.75 1.49
N SER A 138 5.64 1.40 2.66
CA SER A 138 4.76 2.55 2.93
C SER A 138 5.05 3.72 1.98
N CYS A 139 6.33 4.04 1.76
CA CYS A 139 6.74 5.07 0.81
C CYS A 139 6.29 4.75 -0.62
N LEU A 140 6.45 3.49 -1.05
CA LEU A 140 5.98 3.04 -2.36
C LEU A 140 4.45 3.17 -2.51
N MET A 141 3.69 2.90 -1.45
CA MET A 141 2.23 3.09 -1.48
C MET A 141 1.81 4.56 -1.65
N TYR A 142 2.61 5.52 -1.17
CA TYR A 142 2.31 6.94 -1.38
C TYR A 142 2.46 7.40 -2.84
N THR A 143 3.11 6.62 -3.71
CA THR A 143 3.20 6.94 -5.14
C THR A 143 1.84 7.03 -5.83
N GLY A 144 0.84 6.26 -5.38
CA GLY A 144 -0.53 6.30 -5.89
C GLY A 144 -1.20 7.67 -5.68
N PRO A 145 -1.34 8.13 -4.41
CA PRO A 145 -1.82 9.48 -4.12
C PRO A 145 -1.03 10.59 -4.83
N LEU A 146 0.29 10.49 -4.92
CA LEU A 146 1.11 11.47 -5.63
C LEU A 146 0.80 11.51 -7.14
N ALA A 147 0.54 10.36 -7.76
CA ALA A 147 0.11 10.30 -9.16
C ALA A 147 -1.28 10.93 -9.36
N ALA A 148 -2.22 10.71 -8.44
CA ALA A 148 -3.54 11.34 -8.45
C ALA A 148 -3.44 12.87 -8.31
N LEU A 149 -2.57 13.36 -7.42
CA LEU A 149 -2.28 14.79 -7.26
C LEU A 149 -1.74 15.41 -8.55
N LYS A 150 -0.75 14.74 -9.18
CA LYS A 150 -0.17 15.20 -10.45
C LYS A 150 -1.24 15.29 -11.54
N GLU A 151 -2.12 14.31 -11.62
CA GLU A 151 -3.20 14.29 -12.60
C GLU A 151 -4.24 15.38 -12.33
N ALA A 152 -4.62 15.60 -11.07
CA ALA A 152 -5.57 16.65 -10.70
C ALA A 152 -5.05 18.06 -11.02
N ILE A 153 -3.76 18.32 -10.77
CA ILE A 153 -3.13 19.60 -11.13
C ILE A 153 -3.09 19.80 -12.65
N ARG A 154 -2.76 18.73 -13.40
CA ARG A 154 -2.68 18.78 -14.86
C ARG A 154 -4.04 18.99 -15.52
N SER A 155 -5.04 18.25 -15.04
CA SER A 155 -6.41 18.29 -15.56
C SER A 155 -7.24 19.43 -14.98
N ARG A 156 -6.70 20.17 -14.00
CA ARG A 156 -7.41 21.23 -13.26
C ARG A 156 -8.73 20.75 -12.65
N SER A 157 -8.81 19.47 -12.26
CA SER A 157 -10.01 18.86 -11.67
C SER A 157 -9.65 17.87 -10.57
N ALA A 158 -10.26 18.04 -9.40
CA ALA A 158 -10.06 17.14 -8.25
C ALA A 158 -11.17 16.09 -8.06
N ARG A 159 -11.97 15.82 -9.10
CA ARG A 159 -13.13 14.90 -9.06
C ARG A 159 -12.79 13.50 -8.51
N ASN A 160 -11.56 13.04 -8.73
CA ASN A 160 -11.10 11.71 -8.32
C ASN A 160 -10.38 11.66 -6.97
N ILE A 161 -10.29 12.79 -6.23
CA ILE A 161 -9.67 12.86 -4.90
C ILE A 161 -10.79 12.89 -3.85
N PRO A 162 -11.11 11.75 -3.19
CA PRO A 162 -12.14 11.72 -2.17
C PRO A 162 -11.69 12.41 -0.87
N LEU A 163 -12.23 13.60 -0.58
CA LEU A 163 -11.93 14.36 0.65
C LEU A 163 -12.10 13.54 1.96
N PRO A 164 -13.19 12.76 2.16
CA PRO A 164 -13.34 11.98 3.38
C PRO A 164 -12.19 10.99 3.62
N TYR A 165 -11.66 10.39 2.54
CA TYR A 165 -10.51 9.50 2.62
C TYR A 165 -9.22 10.27 2.94
N ALA A 166 -9.02 11.46 2.35
CA ALA A 166 -7.86 12.31 2.63
C ALA A 166 -7.84 12.74 4.10
N PHE A 167 -8.96 13.21 4.66
CA PHE A 167 -9.07 13.57 6.07
C PHE A 167 -8.85 12.37 6.99
N ALA A 168 -9.49 11.23 6.71
CA ALA A 168 -9.26 10.01 7.47
C ALA A 168 -7.78 9.56 7.42
N SER A 169 -7.11 9.79 6.30
CA SER A 169 -5.69 9.50 6.11
C SER A 169 -4.80 10.41 6.96
N ILE A 170 -5.11 11.71 7.03
CA ILE A 170 -4.42 12.67 7.91
C ILE A 170 -4.55 12.22 9.37
N VAL A 171 -5.77 11.94 9.84
CA VAL A 171 -6.00 11.52 11.24
C VAL A 171 -5.25 10.24 11.57
N ASN A 172 -5.29 9.24 10.69
CA ASN A 172 -4.54 8.00 10.87
C ASN A 172 -3.02 8.26 10.89
N ALA A 173 -2.52 9.09 9.99
CA ALA A 173 -1.10 9.39 9.87
C ALA A 173 -0.59 10.14 11.11
N ILE A 174 -1.33 11.14 11.61
CA ILE A 174 -1.06 11.83 12.87
C ILE A 174 -1.04 10.83 14.04
N ALA A 175 -2.03 9.94 14.13
CA ALA A 175 -2.09 8.96 15.21
C ALA A 175 -0.84 8.07 15.23
N TRP A 176 -0.38 7.58 14.08
CA TRP A 176 0.85 6.77 13.98
C TRP A 176 2.13 7.56 14.22
N THR A 177 2.21 8.81 13.76
CA THR A 177 3.35 9.69 14.05
C THR A 177 3.46 10.00 15.52
N VAL A 178 2.36 10.41 16.18
CA VAL A 178 2.30 10.65 17.62
C VAL A 178 2.64 9.38 18.40
N TYR A 179 2.08 8.24 18.00
CA TYR A 179 2.37 6.95 18.63
C TYR A 179 3.85 6.58 18.54
N GLY A 180 4.42 6.58 17.34
CA GLY A 180 5.82 6.21 17.11
C GLY A 180 6.80 7.18 17.79
N PHE A 181 6.49 8.48 17.80
CA PHE A 181 7.36 9.50 18.37
C PHE A 181 7.33 9.51 19.90
N PHE A 182 6.13 9.59 20.50
CA PHE A 182 5.98 9.78 21.95
C PHE A 182 5.90 8.49 22.76
N ARG A 183 5.37 7.39 22.19
CA ARG A 183 5.21 6.13 22.94
C ARG A 183 6.32 5.15 22.66
N ARG A 184 6.71 5.00 21.39
CA ARG A 184 7.67 3.96 20.99
C ARG A 184 9.11 4.47 20.85
N HIS A 185 9.30 5.78 20.69
CA HIS A 185 10.58 6.42 20.36
C HIS A 185 11.27 5.75 19.18
N ASP A 186 10.49 5.45 18.13
CA ASP A 186 10.91 4.62 17.01
C ASP A 186 10.52 5.23 15.67
N TRP A 187 11.55 5.59 14.91
CA TRP A 187 11.42 6.24 13.62
C TRP A 187 10.79 5.37 12.54
N MET A 188 10.90 4.05 12.64
CA MET A 188 10.28 3.14 11.68
C MET A 188 8.75 3.21 11.74
N VAL A 189 8.20 3.66 12.87
CA VAL A 189 6.76 3.86 13.07
C VAL A 189 6.33 5.29 12.74
N TRP A 190 7.05 6.31 13.22
CA TRP A 190 6.59 7.70 13.05
C TRP A 190 6.92 8.33 11.70
N ALA A 191 8.03 7.95 11.06
CA ALA A 191 8.49 8.58 9.83
C ALA A 191 7.56 8.34 8.62
N PRO A 192 7.05 7.11 8.36
CA PRO A 192 6.05 6.91 7.32
C PRO A 192 4.78 7.72 7.56
N GLY A 193 4.36 7.83 8.83
CA GLY A 193 3.21 8.66 9.22
C GLY A 193 3.40 10.12 8.81
N LEU A 194 4.60 10.69 9.01
CA LEU A 194 4.88 12.08 8.63
C LEU A 194 4.76 12.30 7.11
N ILE A 195 5.28 11.36 6.32
CA ILE A 195 5.13 11.38 4.85
C ILE A 195 3.64 11.29 4.47
N GLY A 196 2.89 10.44 5.18
CA GLY A 196 1.44 10.32 5.02
C GLY A 196 0.67 11.61 5.32
N ILE A 197 1.06 12.35 6.35
CA ILE A 197 0.47 13.67 6.67
C ILE A 197 0.69 14.64 5.52
N VAL A 198 1.93 14.74 5.01
CA VAL A 198 2.25 15.64 3.88
C VAL A 198 1.48 15.23 2.63
N SER A 199 1.48 13.95 2.28
CA SER A 199 0.77 13.41 1.11
C SER A 199 -0.74 13.63 1.18
N ALA A 200 -1.37 13.37 2.32
CA ALA A 200 -2.80 13.57 2.52
C ALA A 200 -3.17 15.06 2.64
N GLY A 201 -2.31 15.88 3.24
CA GLY A 201 -2.47 17.33 3.28
C GLY A 201 -2.46 17.94 1.88
N MET A 202 -1.53 17.52 1.02
CA MET A 202 -1.51 17.94 -0.39
C MET A 202 -2.80 17.54 -1.12
N GLN A 203 -3.37 16.36 -0.83
CA GLN A 203 -4.65 15.94 -1.42
C GLN A 203 -5.80 16.87 -1.04
N VAL A 204 -5.86 17.31 0.22
CA VAL A 204 -6.86 18.30 0.66
C VAL A 204 -6.63 19.64 -0.04
N VAL A 205 -5.40 20.14 -0.08
CA VAL A 205 -5.08 21.43 -0.72
C VAL A 205 -5.46 21.43 -2.20
N VAL A 206 -5.02 20.41 -2.95
CA VAL A 206 -5.32 20.29 -4.38
C VAL A 206 -6.83 20.12 -4.61
N ASN A 207 -7.53 19.39 -3.74
CA ASN A 207 -8.97 19.29 -3.84
C ASN A 207 -9.69 20.62 -3.56
N VAL A 208 -9.26 21.41 -2.59
CA VAL A 208 -9.83 22.75 -2.36
C VAL A 208 -9.55 23.71 -3.52
N CYS A 209 -8.38 23.62 -4.16
CA CYS A 209 -8.03 24.50 -5.28
C CYS A 209 -8.67 24.12 -6.62
N TYR A 210 -8.95 22.83 -6.85
CA TYR A 210 -9.43 22.30 -8.14
C TYR A 210 -10.72 21.48 -8.04
N GLY A 211 -11.32 21.42 -6.85
CA GLY A 211 -12.66 20.90 -6.62
C GLY A 211 -13.65 22.00 -6.96
N SER A 212 -14.04 22.09 -8.23
CA SER A 212 -15.20 22.88 -8.60
C SER A 212 -16.44 22.31 -7.90
N GLU A 213 -17.24 23.18 -7.30
CA GLU A 213 -18.61 22.89 -6.88
C GLU A 213 -19.41 22.53 -8.13
N ASP A 214 -19.82 21.26 -8.26
CA ASP A 214 -20.93 20.83 -9.13
C ASP A 214 -22.17 20.65 -8.24
#